data_AF-A0A540WIY6-F1
#
_entry.id   AF-A0A540WIY6-F1
#
_cell.length_a   1.000
_cell.length_b   1.000
_cell.length_c   1.000
_cell.angle_alpha   90.00
_cell.angle_beta   90.00
_cell.angle_gamma   90.00
#
_symmetry.space_group_name_H-M   'P 1'
#
loop_
_entity.id
_entity.type
_entity.pdbx_description
1 polymer ?
#
loop_
_entity_poly.entity_id
_entity_poly.type
_entity_poly.pdbx_seq_one_letter_code
_entity_poly.pdbx_strand_id
1 'polypeptide(L)'
;MLIIRDEQKQVFQQESRRRFEVLLAAFLREHYPAARRMAPEQLSGFVHTQVSKAGPYGLVSRRGAALFVAAAWHLGDGFDLRLRGGKRPIFGRDTFPSEREAMLEDLLHELGAGVPAGEGAGR
;
A
#
# COMPACT_ATOMS: atom_id res chain seq x y z
N MET A 1 32.22 16.80 5.54
CA MET A 1 31.16 16.73 4.51
C MET A 1 30.87 15.26 4.26
N LEU A 2 29.71 14.75 4.68
CA LEU A 2 29.37 13.33 4.59
C LEU A 2 28.86 13.03 3.17
N ILE A 3 29.71 12.45 2.30
CA ILE A 3 29.30 12.02 0.96
C ILE A 3 28.57 10.69 1.11
N ILE A 4 27.23 10.73 1.12
CA ILE A 4 26.41 9.51 1.12
C ILE A 4 26.48 8.90 -0.30
N ARG A 5 27.09 7.72 -0.40
CA ARG A 5 27.19 6.93 -1.65
C ARG A 5 25.86 6.24 -1.95
N ASP A 6 25.51 6.10 -3.23
CA ASP A 6 24.24 5.49 -3.70
C ASP A 6 23.96 4.09 -3.12
N GLU A 7 25.01 3.32 -2.83
CA GLU A 7 24.89 1.98 -2.20
C GLU A 7 24.29 2.06 -0.79
N GLN A 8 24.65 3.08 0.00
CA GLN A 8 24.06 3.28 1.32
C GLN A 8 22.60 3.71 1.20
N LYS A 9 22.28 4.58 0.23
CA LYS A 9 20.90 5.00 -0.05
C LYS A 9 20.01 3.80 -0.39
N GLN A 10 20.49 2.85 -1.18
CA GLN A 10 19.74 1.63 -1.51
C GLN A 10 19.50 0.73 -0.28
N VAL A 11 20.50 0.53 0.57
CA VAL A 11 20.34 -0.25 1.81
C VAL A 11 19.34 0.43 2.76
N PHE A 12 19.41 1.75 2.92
CA PHE A 12 18.44 2.52 3.71
C PHE A 12 17.02 2.41 3.18
N GLN A 13 16.83 2.47 1.86
CA GLN A 13 15.50 2.30 1.24
C GLN A 13 14.96 0.88 1.43
N GLN A 14 15.82 -0.13 1.38
CA GLN A 14 15.44 -1.53 1.54
C GLN A 14 15.04 -1.85 3.00
N GLU A 15 15.80 -1.35 3.98
CA GLU A 15 15.47 -1.47 5.40
C GLU A 15 14.22 -0.66 5.78
N SER A 16 14.08 0.56 5.25
CA SER A 16 12.87 1.38 5.40
C SER A 16 11.63 0.66 4.87
N ARG A 17 11.75 0.01 3.70
CA ARG A 17 10.69 -0.78 3.10
C ARG A 17 10.34 -2.01 3.94
N ARG A 18 11.32 -2.77 4.41
CA ARG A 18 11.08 -3.94 5.28
C ARG A 18 10.34 -3.56 6.56
N ARG A 19 10.77 -2.48 7.23
CA ARG A 19 10.07 -1.97 8.43
C ARG A 19 8.64 -1.58 8.12
N PHE A 20 8.41 -0.90 6.99
CA PHE A 20 7.07 -0.54 6.55
C PHE A 20 6.18 -1.78 6.30
N GLU A 21 6.70 -2.80 5.62
CA GLU A 21 5.97 -4.06 5.36
C GLU A 21 5.60 -4.77 6.68
N VAL A 22 6.48 -4.77 7.68
CA VAL A 22 6.19 -5.32 9.03
C VAL A 22 5.08 -4.54 9.73
N LEU A 23 5.14 -3.20 9.72
CA LEU A 23 4.11 -2.36 10.32
C LEU A 23 2.76 -2.55 9.64
N LEU A 24 2.75 -2.70 8.32
CA LEU A 24 1.53 -2.90 7.56
C LEU A 24 0.91 -4.28 7.81
N ALA A 25 1.72 -5.33 7.96
CA ALA A 25 1.24 -6.64 8.40
C ALA A 25 0.66 -6.58 9.82
N ALA A 26 1.29 -5.84 10.73
CA ALA A 26 0.76 -5.63 12.08
C ALA A 26 -0.58 -4.89 12.04
N PHE A 27 -0.68 -3.81 11.26
CA PHE A 27 -1.93 -3.07 11.02
C PHE A 27 -3.04 -3.98 10.49
N LEU A 28 -2.73 -4.82 9.49
CA LEU A 28 -3.73 -5.75 8.95
C LEU A 28 -4.24 -6.71 10.02
N ARG A 29 -3.34 -7.26 10.86
CA ARG A 29 -3.74 -8.13 11.99
C ARG A 29 -4.56 -7.36 13.01
N GLU A 30 -4.23 -6.12 13.30
CA GLU A 30 -4.95 -5.33 14.29
C GLU A 30 -6.38 -5.03 13.84
N HIS A 31 -6.57 -4.62 12.59
CA HIS A 31 -7.85 -4.13 12.10
C HIS A 31 -8.70 -5.18 11.36
N TYR A 32 -8.11 -6.27 10.86
CA TYR A 32 -8.85 -7.29 10.09
C TYR A 32 -8.81 -8.66 10.78
N PRO A 33 -9.96 -9.16 11.28
CA PRO A 33 -10.03 -10.48 11.92
C PRO A 33 -9.57 -11.63 11.02
N ALA A 34 -9.77 -11.51 9.69
CA ALA A 34 -9.29 -12.48 8.72
C ALA A 34 -7.75 -12.53 8.67
N ALA A 35 -7.07 -11.40 8.82
CA ALA A 35 -5.61 -11.32 8.81
C ALA A 35 -5.01 -11.94 10.08
N ARG A 36 -5.71 -11.87 11.21
CA ARG A 36 -5.30 -12.54 12.46
C ARG A 36 -5.24 -14.06 12.34
N ARG A 37 -6.09 -14.63 11.48
CA ARG A 37 -6.19 -16.09 11.26
C ARG A 37 -5.19 -16.61 10.23
N MET A 38 -4.58 -15.72 9.46
CA MET A 38 -3.57 -16.07 8.46
C MET A 38 -2.22 -16.31 9.15
N ALA A 39 -1.44 -17.27 8.64
CA ALA A 39 -0.08 -17.50 9.14
C ALA A 39 0.77 -16.23 8.94
N PRO A 40 1.65 -15.85 9.89
CA PRO A 40 2.48 -14.66 9.78
C PRO A 40 3.24 -14.57 8.45
N GLU A 41 3.79 -15.69 7.98
CA GLU A 41 4.58 -15.78 6.76
C GLU A 41 3.72 -15.54 5.51
N GLN A 42 2.48 -16.05 5.51
CA GLN A 42 1.51 -15.82 4.44
C GLN A 42 1.08 -14.36 4.38
N LEU A 43 0.83 -13.73 5.53
CA LEU A 43 0.47 -12.32 5.59
C LEU A 43 1.63 -11.43 5.15
N SER A 44 2.85 -11.72 5.60
CA SER A 44 4.04 -11.00 5.13
C SER A 44 4.26 -11.16 3.63
N GLY A 45 4.06 -12.36 3.07
CA GLY A 45 4.13 -12.61 1.64
C GLY A 45 3.07 -11.84 0.84
N PHE A 46 1.84 -11.76 1.37
CA PHE A 46 0.78 -10.94 0.80
C PHE A 46 1.18 -9.46 0.78
N VAL A 47 1.57 -8.91 1.94
CA VAL A 47 1.96 -7.49 2.05
C VAL A 47 3.12 -7.16 1.11
N HIS A 48 4.16 -7.99 1.08
CA HIS A 48 5.31 -7.80 0.20
C HIS A 48 4.91 -7.76 -1.29
N THR A 49 4.01 -8.66 -1.69
CA THR A 49 3.50 -8.74 -3.07
C THR A 49 2.73 -7.46 -3.42
N GLN A 50 1.81 -7.03 -2.54
CA GLN A 50 0.96 -5.87 -2.82
C GLN A 50 1.74 -4.55 -2.78
N VAL A 51 2.71 -4.39 -1.87
CA VAL A 51 3.63 -3.24 -1.86
C VAL A 51 4.46 -3.18 -3.15
N SER A 52 4.89 -4.33 -3.67
CA SER A 52 5.59 -4.40 -4.97
C SER A 52 4.69 -4.02 -6.15
N LYS A 53 3.40 -4.37 -6.08
CA LYS A 53 2.40 -4.03 -7.11
C LYS A 53 2.03 -2.55 -7.11
N ALA A 54 2.10 -1.85 -5.97
CA ALA A 54 1.67 -0.45 -5.83
C ALA A 54 2.47 0.55 -6.70
N GLY A 55 3.78 0.35 -6.85
CA GLY A 55 4.69 1.26 -7.58
C GLY A 55 4.27 1.54 -9.04
N PRO A 56 4.02 0.51 -9.87
CA PRO A 56 3.47 0.66 -11.23
C PRO A 56 2.16 1.46 -11.32
N TYR A 57 1.40 1.59 -10.23
CA TYR A 57 0.18 2.41 -10.16
C TYR A 57 0.43 3.83 -9.63
N GLY A 58 1.69 4.27 -9.56
CA GLY A 58 2.05 5.60 -9.08
C GLY A 58 1.92 5.78 -7.56
N LEU A 59 1.62 4.70 -6.81
CA LEU A 59 1.48 4.71 -5.36
C LEU A 59 2.86 4.47 -4.73
N VAL A 60 3.72 5.47 -4.86
CA VAL A 60 5.12 5.43 -4.43
C VAL A 60 5.33 5.91 -2.99
N SER A 61 4.30 6.48 -2.36
CA SER A 61 4.32 6.90 -0.97
C SER A 61 3.98 5.73 -0.03
N ARG A 62 4.42 5.81 1.23
CA ARG A 62 4.01 4.82 2.26
C ARG A 62 2.49 4.78 2.43
N ARG A 63 1.83 5.94 2.37
CA ARG A 63 0.37 6.06 2.49
C ARG A 63 -0.33 5.38 1.32
N GLY A 64 0.06 5.69 0.09
CA GLY A 64 -0.48 5.07 -1.12
C GLY A 64 -0.27 3.56 -1.17
N ALA A 65 0.91 3.08 -0.77
CA ALA A 65 1.16 1.64 -0.68
C ALA A 65 0.28 0.96 0.40
N ALA A 66 0.07 1.62 1.55
CA ALA A 66 -0.76 1.09 2.61
C ALA A 66 -2.24 1.01 2.19
N LEU A 67 -2.74 2.05 1.54
CA LEU A 67 -4.08 2.10 0.95
C LEU A 67 -4.28 1.01 -0.11
N PHE A 68 -3.28 0.82 -0.98
CA PHE A 68 -3.31 -0.22 -2.00
C PHE A 68 -3.41 -1.62 -1.38
N VAL A 69 -2.61 -1.89 -0.36
CA VAL A 69 -2.60 -3.19 0.34
C VAL A 69 -3.91 -3.42 1.09
N ALA A 70 -4.48 -2.39 1.72
CA ALA A 70 -5.79 -2.48 2.36
C ALA A 70 -6.90 -2.73 1.32
N ALA A 71 -6.88 -2.03 0.18
CA ALA A 71 -7.82 -2.27 -0.91
C ALA A 71 -7.69 -3.68 -1.50
N ALA A 72 -6.46 -4.16 -1.70
CA ALA A 72 -6.17 -5.53 -2.12
C ALA A 72 -6.73 -6.56 -1.13
N TRP A 73 -6.66 -6.25 0.17
CA TRP A 73 -7.16 -7.13 1.21
C TRP A 73 -8.69 -7.27 1.16
N HIS A 74 -9.41 -6.17 0.91
CA HIS A 74 -10.88 -6.18 0.85
C HIS A 74 -11.44 -6.67 -0.48
N LEU A 75 -10.83 -6.26 -1.59
CA LEU A 75 -11.34 -6.52 -2.92
C LEU A 75 -10.81 -7.84 -3.52
N GLY A 76 -9.82 -8.44 -2.86
CA GLY A 76 -9.13 -9.63 -3.33
C GLY A 76 -8.06 -9.34 -4.38
N ASP A 77 -7.32 -10.39 -4.72
CA ASP A 77 -6.25 -10.31 -5.72
C ASP A 77 -6.82 -10.01 -7.11
N GLY A 78 -6.11 -9.22 -7.91
CA GLY A 78 -6.55 -8.80 -9.24
C GLY A 78 -7.49 -7.58 -9.27
N PHE A 79 -7.81 -6.95 -8.13
CA PHE A 79 -8.47 -5.64 -8.13
C PHE A 79 -7.66 -4.60 -8.93
N ASP A 80 -6.34 -4.77 -8.94
CA ASP A 80 -5.36 -3.93 -9.64
C ASP A 80 -5.45 -4.04 -11.18
N LEU A 81 -6.06 -5.11 -11.70
CA LEU A 81 -6.35 -5.22 -13.14
C LEU A 81 -7.46 -4.25 -13.56
N ARG A 82 -8.39 -3.93 -12.65
CA ARG A 82 -9.39 -2.87 -12.86
C ARG A 82 -8.77 -1.48 -12.93
N LEU A 83 -7.54 -1.33 -12.43
CA LEU A 83 -6.73 -0.11 -12.57
C LEU A 83 -5.95 -0.07 -13.90
N ARG A 84 -5.74 -1.20 -14.60
CA ARG A 84 -4.96 -1.28 -15.86
C ARG A 84 -5.80 -1.30 -17.15
N GLY A 85 -7.03 -1.84 -17.15
CA GLY A 85 -7.81 -2.07 -18.38
C GLY A 85 -8.96 -1.09 -18.63
N GLY A 86 -8.84 -0.21 -19.64
CA GLY A 86 -9.92 0.67 -20.12
C GLY A 86 -11.13 -0.10 -20.67
N LYS A 87 -12.39 0.32 -20.43
CA LYS A 87 -13.11 1.37 -21.19
C LYS A 87 -13.97 2.31 -20.33
N ARG A 88 -13.95 2.15 -19.02
CA ARG A 88 -14.36 3.17 -18.07
C ARG A 88 -13.40 3.04 -16.90
N PRO A 89 -12.67 4.10 -16.49
CA PRO A 89 -12.19 4.12 -15.13
C PRO A 89 -13.43 3.88 -14.25
N ILE A 90 -13.34 3.05 -13.22
CA ILE A 90 -14.47 2.92 -12.29
C ILE A 90 -14.84 4.33 -11.81
N PHE A 91 -13.85 5.24 -11.65
CA PHE A 91 -14.05 6.69 -11.57
C PHE A 91 -12.82 7.48 -12.13
N GLY A 92 -13.01 8.32 -13.16
CA GLY A 92 -12.09 9.42 -13.55
C GLY A 92 -10.90 9.15 -14.52
N ARG A 93 -10.73 10.01 -15.54
CA ARG A 93 -9.57 10.08 -16.46
C ARG A 93 -8.39 10.76 -15.76
N ASP A 94 -7.20 10.18 -15.85
CA ASP A 94 -5.91 10.76 -15.43
C ASP A 94 -5.78 11.08 -13.93
N THR A 95 -6.09 10.09 -13.09
CA THR A 95 -5.92 10.19 -11.64
C THR A 95 -4.43 10.34 -11.27
N PHE A 96 -4.04 11.51 -10.74
CA PHE A 96 -2.73 11.74 -10.17
C PHE A 96 -2.51 10.87 -8.91
N PRO A 97 -1.25 10.61 -8.48
CA PRO A 97 -0.98 9.81 -7.28
C PRO A 97 -1.77 10.24 -6.04
N SER A 98 -1.89 11.55 -5.80
CA SER A 98 -2.65 12.12 -4.69
C SER A 98 -4.16 11.88 -4.80
N GLU A 99 -4.72 11.91 -6.01
CA GLU A 99 -6.14 11.59 -6.23
C GLU A 99 -6.38 10.09 -6.08
N ARG A 100 -5.42 9.23 -6.46
CA ARG A 100 -5.53 7.78 -6.25
C ARG A 100 -5.51 7.43 -4.76
N GLU A 101 -4.69 8.12 -3.97
CA GLU A 101 -4.69 7.98 -2.52
C GLU A 101 -6.05 8.38 -1.94
N ALA A 102 -6.56 9.56 -2.27
CA ALA A 102 -7.88 10.02 -1.83
C ALA A 102 -9.01 9.06 -2.25
N MET A 103 -8.94 8.49 -3.45
CA MET A 103 -9.92 7.51 -3.93
C MET A 103 -9.86 6.19 -3.17
N LEU A 104 -8.66 5.68 -2.87
CA LEU A 104 -8.54 4.45 -2.08
C LEU A 104 -9.02 4.68 -0.65
N GLU A 105 -8.83 5.87 -0.10
CA GLU A 105 -9.39 6.25 1.20
C GLU A 105 -10.91 6.25 1.20
N ASP A 106 -11.51 6.87 0.20
CA ASP A 106 -12.96 6.91 0.04
C ASP A 106 -13.54 5.49 -0.11
N LEU A 107 -12.93 4.67 -0.96
CA LEU A 107 -13.31 3.27 -1.14
C LEU A 107 -13.19 2.46 0.15
N LEU A 108 -12.11 2.64 0.91
CA LEU A 108 -11.94 1.97 2.20
C LEU A 108 -12.97 2.46 3.22
N HIS A 109 -13.28 3.76 3.23
CA HIS A 109 -14.31 4.33 4.09
C HIS A 109 -15.71 3.75 3.78
N GLU A 110 -16.07 3.66 2.50
CA GLU A 110 -17.32 3.03 2.05
C GLU A 110 -17.43 1.56 2.48
N LEU A 111 -16.30 0.84 2.47
CA LEU A 111 -16.22 -0.57 2.90
C LEU A 111 -16.18 -0.73 4.43
N GLY A 112 -16.23 0.36 5.20
CA GLY A 112 -16.09 0.36 6.66
C GLY A 112 -14.69 -0.08 7.13
N ALA A 113 -13.70 0.04 6.25
CA ALA A 113 -12.33 -0.38 6.48
C ALA A 113 -11.53 0.73 7.17
N GLY A 114 -10.70 0.35 8.15
CA GLY A 114 -9.75 1.27 8.76
C GLY A 114 -8.70 1.71 7.74
N VAL A 115 -8.49 3.02 7.61
CA VAL A 115 -7.40 3.58 6.80
C VAL A 115 -6.09 3.44 7.59
N PRO A 116 -5.05 2.79 7.03
CA PRO A 116 -3.75 2.76 7.68
C PRO A 116 -3.21 4.17 7.82
N ALA A 117 -2.88 4.56 9.06
CA ALA A 117 -2.21 5.83 9.34
C ALA A 117 -0.83 5.81 8.67
N GLY A 118 -0.78 6.27 7.42
CA GLY A 118 0.47 6.64 6.79
C GLY A 118 0.96 7.86 7.52
N GLU A 119 2.00 7.71 8.36
CA GLU A 119 2.72 8.85 8.93
C GLU A 119 3.12 9.80 7.80
N GLY A 120 2.29 10.82 7.63
CA GLY A 120 2.57 11.94 6.76
C GLY A 120 3.72 12.71 7.37
N ALA A 121 4.75 12.93 6.55
CA ALA A 121 5.84 13.87 6.73
C ALA A 121 5.66 14.84 7.91
N GLY A 122 6.20 14.46 9.07
CA GLY A 122 6.37 15.33 10.21
C GLY A 122 7.64 16.15 10.01
N ARG A 123 7.42 17.42 9.69
CA ARG A 123 8.30 18.60 9.71
C ARG A 123 9.70 18.47 10.33
#